data_AF-A0A7W0JBI0-F1
#
_entry.id   AF-A0A7W0JBI0-F1
#
_cell.length_a   1.000
_cell.length_b   1.000
_cell.length_c   1.000
_cell.angle_alpha   90.00
_cell.angle_beta   90.00
_cell.angle_gamma   90.00
#
_symmetry.space_group_name_H-M   'P 1'
#
loop_
_entity.id
_entity.type
_entity.pdbx_description
1 polymer ?
#
loop_
_entity_poly.entity_id
_entity_poly.type
_entity_poly.pdbx_seq_one_letter_code
_entity_poly.pdbx_strand_id
1 'polypeptide(L)'
;PFHAFLGVTLMSMQQVIAAEWYDGLDRHWLPGPAADQHIAGGILWGSGDIVGLVIFSVLFVQWVGQSQREAKREDRRLDREEAAALRTPAESPPRAAS
;
A
#
# COMPACT_ATOMS: atom_id res chain seq x y z
N PRO A 1 2.32 2.55 11.80
CA PRO A 1 3.40 3.56 11.97
C PRO A 1 4.28 3.38 13.22
N PHE A 2 3.71 2.91 14.35
CA PHE A 2 4.44 2.77 15.63
C PHE A 2 5.63 1.79 15.57
N HIS A 3 5.52 0.74 14.76
CA HIS A 3 6.53 -0.32 14.60
C HIS A 3 7.74 0.13 13.76
N ALA A 4 7.51 1.03 12.79
CA ALA A 4 8.59 1.64 12.01
C ALA A 4 9.42 2.62 12.85
N PHE A 5 8.76 3.38 13.73
CA PHE A 5 9.43 4.25 14.71
C PHE A 5 10.26 3.42 15.70
N LEU A 6 9.68 2.37 16.29
CA LEU A 6 10.37 1.46 17.21
C LEU A 6 11.61 0.82 16.55
N GLY A 7 11.50 0.37 15.30
CA GLY A 7 12.58 -0.26 14.54
C GLY A 7 13.73 0.69 14.24
N VAL A 8 13.45 1.91 13.75
CA VAL A 8 14.48 2.93 13.49
C VAL A 8 15.16 3.38 14.78
N THR A 9 14.42 3.53 15.88
CA THR A 9 14.98 3.87 17.19
C THR A 9 15.91 2.78 17.73
N LEU A 10 15.56 1.49 17.58
CA LEU A 10 16.44 0.38 17.98
C LEU A 10 17.71 0.28 17.11
N MET A 11 17.61 0.58 15.81
CA MET A 11 18.74 0.58 14.89
C MET A 11 19.66 1.79 15.05
N SER A 12 19.15 2.93 15.54
CA SER A 12 19.94 4.15 15.76
C SER A 12 20.57 4.24 17.16
N MET A 13 20.15 3.38 18.10
CA MET A 13 20.75 3.30 19.43
C MET A 13 22.17 2.71 19.36
N GLN A 14 23.15 3.51 19.76
CA GLN A 14 24.57 3.09 19.89
C GLN A 14 24.89 2.42 21.24
N GLN A 15 23.97 2.49 22.20
CA GLN A 15 24.11 1.90 23.54
C GLN A 15 23.32 0.59 23.59
N VAL A 16 24.01 -0.50 23.95
CA VAL A 16 23.38 -1.83 24.10
C VAL A 16 22.48 -1.80 25.33
N ILE A 17 21.20 -2.14 25.15
CA ILE A 17 20.26 -2.25 26.26
C ILE A 17 20.70 -3.43 27.14
N ALA A 18 20.93 -3.17 28.43
CA ALA A 18 21.43 -4.14 29.42
C ALA A 18 22.82 -4.73 29.12
N ALA A 19 23.74 -3.92 28.56
CA ALA A 19 25.13 -4.30 28.27
C ALA A 19 25.83 -5.04 29.43
N GLU A 20 25.73 -4.52 30.66
CA GLU A 20 26.37 -5.11 31.85
C GLU A 20 25.83 -6.51 32.21
N TRP A 21 24.57 -6.80 31.89
CA TRP A 21 23.98 -8.13 32.10
C TRP A 21 24.48 -9.13 31.06
N TYR A 22 24.66 -8.70 29.82
CA TYR A 22 25.16 -9.54 28.73
C TYR A 22 26.66 -9.82 28.83
N ASP A 23 27.46 -8.86 29.28
CA ASP A 23 28.90 -9.06 29.52
C ASP A 23 29.17 -10.07 30.66
N GLY A 24 28.24 -10.19 31.61
CA GLY A 24 28.31 -11.20 32.67
C GLY A 24 27.97 -12.64 32.24
N LEU A 25 27.48 -12.86 31.02
CA LEU A 25 27.02 -14.18 30.54
C LEU A 25 28.10 -15.00 29.80
N ASP A 26 29.31 -14.46 29.61
CA ASP A 26 30.47 -15.09 28.94
C ASP A 26 30.09 -15.92 27.69
N ARG A 27 29.23 -15.35 26.83
CA ARG A 27 28.71 -16.05 25.64
C ARG A 27 29.70 -16.00 24.50
N HIS A 28 30.47 -17.07 24.33
CA HIS A 28 31.41 -17.24 23.20
C HIS A 28 30.76 -17.76 21.90
N TRP A 29 29.46 -18.10 21.90
CA TRP A 29 28.78 -18.74 20.76
C TRP A 29 27.86 -17.81 19.94
N LEU A 30 27.71 -16.54 20.33
CA LEU A 30 27.01 -15.51 19.56
C LEU A 30 27.98 -14.41 19.10
N PRO A 31 27.66 -13.68 18.02
CA PRO A 31 28.31 -12.41 17.71
C PRO A 31 28.25 -11.47 18.92
N GLY A 32 29.21 -10.54 19.03
CA GLY A 32 29.18 -9.52 20.08
C GLY A 32 27.83 -8.76 20.10
N PRO A 33 27.34 -8.31 21.27
CA PRO A 33 25.97 -7.80 21.44
C PRO A 33 25.53 -6.73 20.43
N ALA A 34 26.45 -5.85 20.01
CA ALA A 34 26.18 -4.83 19.00
C ALA A 34 25.90 -5.42 17.60
N ALA A 35 26.64 -6.45 17.20
CA ALA A 35 26.44 -7.12 15.91
C ALA A 35 25.10 -7.85 15.86
N ASP A 36 24.71 -8.49 16.97
CA ASP A 36 23.44 -9.20 17.09
C ASP A 36 22.24 -8.24 17.03
N GLN A 37 22.35 -7.06 17.66
CA GLN A 37 21.33 -6.00 17.61
C GLN A 37 21.15 -5.40 16.19
N HIS A 38 22.24 -5.22 15.44
CA HIS A 38 22.17 -4.76 14.05
C HIS A 38 21.45 -5.77 13.13
N ILE A 39 21.75 -7.07 13.29
CA ILE A 39 21.09 -8.14 12.53
C ILE A 39 19.61 -8.22 12.89
N ALA A 40 19.28 -8.22 14.18
CA ALA A 40 17.91 -8.24 14.65
C ALA A 40 17.11 -7.03 14.15
N GLY A 41 17.70 -5.84 14.16
CA GLY A 41 17.11 -4.62 13.58
C GLY A 41 16.86 -4.73 12.08
N GLY A 42 17.82 -5.29 11.33
CA GLY A 42 17.66 -5.53 9.88
C GLY A 42 16.55 -6.53 9.55
N ILE A 43 16.44 -7.62 10.31
CA ILE A 43 15.36 -8.61 10.16
C ILE A 43 14.01 -7.98 10.51
N LEU A 44 13.94 -7.25 11.63
CA LEU A 44 12.73 -6.57 12.06
C LEU A 44 12.25 -5.57 10.99
N TRP A 45 13.16 -4.77 10.45
CA TRP A 45 12.85 -3.77 9.42
C TRP A 45 12.44 -4.42 8.09
N GLY A 46 13.26 -5.33 7.56
CA GLY A 46 12.98 -5.99 6.28
C GLY A 46 11.72 -6.86 6.30
N SER A 47 11.40 -7.50 7.44
CA SER A 47 10.16 -8.27 7.56
C SER A 47 8.92 -7.39 7.47
N GLY A 48 8.96 -6.17 8.03
CA GLY A 48 7.87 -5.21 7.94
C GLY A 48 7.59 -4.76 6.51
N ASP A 49 8.65 -4.48 5.75
CA ASP A 49 8.53 -4.03 4.35
C ASP A 49 7.98 -5.12 3.44
N ILE A 50 8.40 -6.37 3.63
CA ILE A 50 7.87 -7.51 2.86
C ILE A 50 6.37 -7.68 3.11
N VAL A 51 5.93 -7.66 4.37
CA VAL A 51 4.50 -7.75 4.70
C VAL A 51 3.72 -6.57 4.12
N GLY A 52 4.27 -5.35 4.22
CA GLY A 52 3.68 -4.15 3.64
C GLY A 52 3.51 -4.24 2.13
N LEU A 53 4.54 -4.68 1.41
CA LEU A 53 4.52 -4.86 -0.04
C LEU A 53 3.49 -5.89 -0.47
N VAL A 54 3.33 -6.99 0.27
CA VAL A 54 2.32 -8.02 -0.02
C VAL A 54 0.92 -7.44 0.13
N ILE A 55 0.63 -6.75 1.24
CA ILE A 55 -0.68 -6.14 1.47
C ILE A 55 -0.99 -5.09 0.40
N PHE A 56 -0.04 -4.19 0.11
CA PHE A 56 -0.20 -3.18 -0.94
C PHE A 56 -0.49 -3.82 -2.29
N SER A 57 0.25 -4.86 -2.67
CA SER A 57 0.07 -5.57 -3.94
C SER A 57 -1.32 -6.20 -4.04
N VAL A 58 -1.81 -6.83 -2.97
CA VAL A 58 -3.15 -7.42 -2.92
C VAL A 58 -4.23 -6.33 -3.10
N LEU A 59 -4.12 -5.23 -2.35
CA LEU A 59 -5.06 -4.12 -2.44
C LEU A 59 -5.04 -3.46 -3.83
N PHE A 60 -3.86 -3.32 -4.42
CA PHE A 60 -3.71 -2.77 -5.78
C PHE A 60 -4.44 -3.63 -6.81
N VAL A 61 -4.24 -4.96 -6.79
CA VAL A 61 -4.93 -5.88 -7.70
C VAL A 61 -6.44 -5.85 -7.50
N GLN A 62 -6.91 -5.82 -6.24
CA GLN A 62 -8.33 -5.69 -5.91
C GLN A 62 -8.92 -4.38 -6.46
N TRP A 63 -8.21 -3.27 -6.27
CA TRP A 63 -8.62 -1.95 -6.74
C TRP A 63 -8.71 -1.90 -8.27
N VAL A 64 -7.68 -2.38 -8.99
CA VAL A 64 -7.70 -2.45 -10.47
C VAL A 64 -8.91 -3.23 -10.98
N GLY A 65 -9.21 -4.38 -10.35
CA GLY A 65 -10.38 -5.18 -10.70
C GLY A 65 -11.71 -4.44 -10.46
N GLN A 66 -11.82 -3.70 -9.35
CA GLN A 66 -12.99 -2.86 -9.06
C GLN A 66 -13.13 -1.75 -10.09
N SER A 67 -12.05 -1.02 -10.40
CA SER A 67 -12.05 0.08 -11.36
C SER A 67 -12.46 -0.37 -12.76
N GLN A 68 -12.03 -1.55 -13.23
CA GLN A 68 -12.45 -2.07 -14.54
C GLN A 68 -13.97 -2.35 -14.59
N ARG A 69 -14.54 -2.89 -13.51
CA ARG A 69 -15.99 -3.16 -13.44
C ARG A 69 -16.78 -1.86 -13.44
N GLU A 70 -16.31 -0.85 -12.73
CA GLU A 70 -16.92 0.48 -12.69
C GLU A 70 -16.85 1.17 -14.06
N ALA A 71 -15.68 1.16 -14.70
CA ALA A 71 -15.50 1.69 -16.05
C ALA A 71 -16.47 1.04 -17.06
N LYS A 72 -16.64 -0.28 -17.04
CA LYS A 72 -17.58 -0.99 -17.93
C LYS A 72 -19.05 -0.65 -17.66
N ARG A 73 -19.41 -0.33 -16.42
CA ARG A 73 -20.78 0.13 -16.10
C ARG A 73 -21.02 1.53 -16.61
N GLU A 74 -20.02 2.39 -16.49
CA GLU A 74 -20.09 3.77 -16.94
C GLU A 74 -20.14 3.86 -18.47
N ASP A 75 -19.31 3.09 -19.16
CA ASP A 75 -19.29 2.98 -20.63
C ASP A 75 -20.69 2.62 -21.18
N ARG A 76 -21.33 1.60 -20.58
CA ARG A 76 -22.71 1.20 -20.94
C ARG A 76 -23.77 2.26 -20.61
N ARG A 77 -23.53 3.12 -19.62
CA ARG A 77 -24.44 4.22 -19.28
C ARG A 77 -24.36 5.29 -20.36
N LEU A 78 -23.14 5.67 -20.74
CA LEU A 78 -22.85 6.63 -21.79
C LEU A 78 -23.40 6.16 -23.15
N ASP A 79 -23.20 4.90 -23.53
CA ASP A 79 -23.76 4.32 -24.77
C ASP A 79 -25.29 4.47 -24.86
N ARG A 80 -25.99 4.29 -23.73
CA ARG A 80 -27.46 4.41 -23.67
C ARG A 80 -27.91 5.86 -23.78
N GLU A 81 -27.17 6.77 -23.14
CA GLU A 81 -27.42 8.22 -23.20
C GLU A 81 -27.22 8.73 -24.64
N GLU A 82 -26.14 8.32 -25.31
CA GLU A 82 -25.89 8.65 -26.71
C GLU A 82 -26.97 8.08 -27.64
N ALA A 83 -27.34 6.80 -27.46
CA ALA A 83 -28.42 6.19 -28.24
C ALA A 83 -29.80 6.82 -27.98
N ALA A 84 -30.04 7.38 -26.79
CA ALA A 84 -31.26 8.13 -26.49
C ALA A 84 -31.24 9.51 -27.17
N ALA A 85 -30.11 10.21 -27.14
CA ALA A 85 -29.93 11.50 -27.80
C ALA A 85 -30.13 11.39 -29.31
N LEU A 86 -29.56 10.36 -29.95
CA LEU A 86 -29.73 10.11 -31.40
C LEU A 86 -31.17 9.75 -31.80
N ARG A 87 -31.97 9.20 -30.87
CA ARG A 87 -33.37 8.83 -31.12
C ARG A 87 -34.36 9.97 -30.96
N THR A 88 -33.95 11.09 -30.38
CA THR A 88 -34.74 12.32 -30.35
C THR A 88 -34.38 13.10 -31.62
N PRO A 89 -35.20 13.07 -32.68
CA PRO A 89 -34.95 13.89 -33.85
C PRO A 89 -34.99 15.35 -33.40
N ALA A 90 -34.02 16.16 -33.84
CA ALA A 90 -34.03 17.60 -33.59
C ALA A 90 -35.43 18.14 -33.87
N GLU A 91 -36.07 18.62 -32.81
CA GLU A 91 -37.40 19.23 -32.86
C GLU A 91 -37.39 20.24 -34.01
N SER A 92 -38.08 19.90 -35.10
CA SER A 92 -38.08 20.74 -36.29
C SER A 92 -38.73 22.07 -35.92
N PRO A 93 -38.07 23.22 -36.14
CA PRO A 93 -38.64 24.51 -35.78
C PRO A 93 -40.00 24.68 -36.49
N PRO A 94 -40.99 25.28 -35.82
CA PRO A 94 -42.34 25.39 -36.34
C PRO A 94 -42.29 26.08 -37.70
N ARG A 95 -42.73 25.36 -38.75
CA ARG A 95 -42.88 25.95 -40.09
C ARG A 95 -43.91 27.06 -39.97
N ALA A 96 -43.44 28.30 -40.00
CA ALA A 96 -44.29 29.48 -40.10
C ALA A 96 -45.12 29.35 -41.39
N ALA A 97 -46.42 29.15 -41.20
CA ALA A 97 -47.39 29.13 -42.27
C ALA A 97 -47.47 30.52 -42.90
N SER A 98 -47.29 30.56 -44.22
CA SER A 98 -47.54 31.68 -45.12
C SER A 98 -49.02 31.97 -45.28
#